data_AF-A0A6G1CL73-F1
#
_entry.id   AF-A0A6G1CL73-F1
#
_cell.length_a   1.000
_cell.length_b   1.000
_cell.length_c   1.000
_cell.angle_alpha   90.00
_cell.angle_beta   90.00
_cell.angle_gamma   90.00
#
_symmetry.space_group_name_H-M   'P 1'
#
loop_
_entity.id
_entity.type
_entity.pdbx_description
1 polymer ?
#
loop_
_entity_poly.entity_id
_entity_poly.type
_entity_poly.pdbx_seq_one_letter_code
_entity_poly.pdbx_strand_id
1 'polypeptide(L)'
;MEDDANPKEVIIQEVCRVHGFDPGALELLLVGPEGFLLVLPDEASAIRIYNEGRPLITESFGLLFRRWTRFAATSGAASLHLVDIDIHGIPPHAWDLATVQHLLDDTCWICEVHEGTTDRRDCFQLSA
;
A
#
# COMPACT_ATOMS: atom_id res chain seq x y z
N MET A 1 -22.53 25.20 15.48
CA MET A 1 -22.86 25.54 14.08
C MET A 1 -21.61 25.16 13.32
N GLU A 2 -21.42 23.85 13.17
CA GLU A 2 -20.26 23.27 12.49
C GLU A 2 -20.45 23.48 10.98
N ASP A 3 -19.47 24.12 10.38
CA ASP A 3 -19.34 24.30 8.95
C ASP A 3 -19.09 22.89 8.37
N ASP A 4 -20.16 22.21 7.94
CA ASP A 4 -20.10 20.93 7.23
C ASP A 4 -19.61 21.22 5.79
N ALA A 5 -18.39 21.75 5.68
CA ALA A 5 -17.76 22.03 4.41
C ALA A 5 -17.55 20.69 3.71
N ASN A 6 -18.21 20.50 2.58
CA ASN A 6 -18.06 19.32 1.75
C ASN A 6 -16.55 19.08 1.50
N PRO A 7 -15.98 17.94 1.93
CA PRO A 7 -14.54 17.70 1.86
C PRO A 7 -14.00 17.79 0.43
N LYS A 8 -14.85 17.55 -0.58
CA LYS A 8 -14.48 17.74 -1.99
C LYS A 8 -14.14 19.18 -2.33
N GLU A 9 -14.96 20.10 -1.84
CA GLU A 9 -14.81 21.53 -2.13
C GLU A 9 -13.51 22.03 -1.51
N VAL A 10 -13.25 21.66 -0.26
CA VAL A 10 -12.00 22.02 0.44
C VAL A 10 -10.78 21.50 -0.32
N ILE A 11 -10.81 20.25 -0.81
CA ILE A 11 -9.73 19.67 -1.61
C ILE A 11 -9.53 20.43 -2.92
N ILE A 12 -10.59 20.71 -3.68
CA ILE A 12 -10.51 21.42 -4.96
C ILE A 12 -9.92 22.82 -4.75
N GLN A 13 -10.43 23.57 -3.77
CA GLN A 13 -9.97 24.93 -3.46
C GLN A 13 -8.48 24.95 -3.16
N GLU A 14 -8.01 24.01 -2.36
CA GLU A 14 -6.62 23.96 -1.92
C GLU A 14 -5.66 23.53 -3.04
N VAL A 15 -6.08 22.58 -3.88
CA VAL A 15 -5.32 22.19 -5.08
C VAL A 15 -5.25 23.36 -6.08
N CYS A 16 -6.36 24.08 -6.28
CA CYS A 16 -6.40 25.28 -7.13
C CYS A 16 -5.48 26.38 -6.60
N ARG A 17 -5.51 26.63 -5.29
CA ARG A 17 -4.69 27.64 -4.62
C ARG A 17 -3.19 27.37 -4.80
N VAL A 18 -2.78 26.12 -4.60
CA VAL A 18 -1.35 25.76 -4.61
C VAL A 18 -0.79 25.64 -6.02
N HIS A 19 -1.58 25.11 -6.96
CA HIS A 19 -1.12 24.89 -8.33
C HIS A 19 -1.61 25.96 -9.32
N GLY A 20 -2.36 26.97 -8.87
CA GLY A 20 -2.82 28.09 -9.70
C GLY A 20 -3.79 27.67 -10.81
N PHE A 21 -4.79 26.86 -10.48
CA PHE A 21 -5.87 26.46 -11.38
C PHE A 21 -7.16 27.24 -11.06
N ASP A 22 -8.04 27.34 -12.07
CA ASP A 22 -9.41 27.80 -11.85
C ASP A 22 -10.26 26.67 -11.22
N PRO A 23 -11.05 26.94 -10.17
CA PRO A 23 -11.89 25.91 -9.52
C PRO A 23 -12.87 25.22 -10.46
N GLY A 24 -13.32 25.90 -11.52
CA GLY A 24 -14.23 25.33 -12.52
C GLY A 24 -13.55 24.42 -13.55
N ALA A 25 -12.21 24.36 -13.56
CA ALA A 25 -11.44 23.55 -14.51
C ALA A 25 -11.14 22.13 -14.00
N LEU A 26 -11.41 21.84 -12.72
CA LEU A 26 -11.11 20.58 -12.07
C LEU A 26 -12.40 19.89 -11.60
N GLU A 27 -12.46 18.57 -11.68
CA GLU A 27 -13.56 17.79 -11.14
C GLU A 27 -13.04 16.72 -10.18
N LEU A 28 -13.66 16.61 -8.99
CA LEU A 28 -13.29 15.61 -7.99
C LEU A 28 -14.39 14.54 -7.83
N LEU A 29 -14.11 13.36 -8.37
CA LEU A 29 -15.00 12.20 -8.33
C LEU A 29 -14.68 11.33 -7.11
N LEU A 30 -15.73 10.77 -6.49
CA LEU A 30 -15.55 9.74 -5.45
C LEU A 30 -15.39 8.39 -6.13
N VAL A 31 -14.35 7.66 -5.78
CA VAL A 31 -14.06 6.33 -6.35
C VAL A 31 -14.29 5.23 -5.32
N GLY A 32 -14.21 5.56 -4.03
CA GLY A 32 -14.42 4.63 -2.94
C GLY A 32 -14.45 5.35 -1.60
N PRO A 33 -14.56 4.62 -0.48
CA PRO A 33 -14.67 5.20 0.86
C PRO A 33 -13.46 6.06 1.25
N GLU A 34 -12.28 5.80 0.67
CA GLU A 34 -11.03 6.52 0.99
C GLU A 34 -10.34 7.13 -0.25
N GLY A 35 -11.01 7.15 -1.40
CA GLY A 35 -10.39 7.48 -2.69
C GLY A 35 -11.13 8.55 -3.47
N PHE A 36 -10.42 9.62 -3.84
CA PHE A 36 -10.88 10.62 -4.80
C PHE A 36 -10.11 10.49 -6.11
N LEU A 37 -10.79 10.75 -7.24
CA LEU A 37 -10.19 10.90 -8.55
C LEU A 37 -10.30 12.35 -8.98
N LEU A 38 -9.15 12.98 -9.19
CA LEU A 38 -9.05 14.34 -9.71
C LEU A 38 -8.96 14.28 -11.24
N VAL A 39 -9.96 14.83 -11.91
CA VAL A 39 -10.02 14.96 -13.37
C VAL A 39 -9.53 16.36 -13.73
N LEU A 40 -8.60 16.40 -14.68
CA LEU A 40 -7.89 17.58 -15.15
C LEU A 40 -8.18 17.82 -16.63
N PRO A 41 -8.09 19.08 -17.10
CA PRO A 41 -8.44 19.42 -18.48
C PRO A 41 -7.46 18.83 -19.50
N ASP A 42 -6.19 18.61 -19.11
CA ASP A 42 -5.14 18.14 -19.99
C ASP A 42 -4.00 17.43 -19.24
N GLU A 43 -3.13 16.74 -19.99
CA GLU A 43 -1.99 15.99 -19.43
C GLU A 43 -0.91 16.89 -18.82
N ALA A 44 -0.66 18.09 -19.36
CA ALA A 44 0.34 19.00 -18.79
C ALA A 44 -0.10 19.48 -17.40
N SER A 45 -1.39 19.73 -17.21
CA SER A 45 -1.99 20.01 -15.91
C SER A 45 -1.81 18.83 -14.94
N ALA A 46 -2.03 17.59 -15.40
CA ALA A 46 -1.82 16.40 -14.59
C ALA A 46 -0.35 16.19 -14.18
N ILE A 47 0.60 16.43 -15.09
CA ILE A 47 2.05 16.37 -14.79
C ILE A 47 2.42 17.42 -13.74
N ARG A 48 1.88 18.64 -13.88
CA ARG A 48 2.11 19.74 -12.95
C ARG A 48 1.62 19.45 -11.53
N ILE A 49 0.43 18.87 -11.38
CA ILE A 49 -0.11 18.49 -10.06
C ILE A 49 0.62 17.27 -9.50
N TYR A 50 0.91 16.28 -10.33
CA TYR A 50 1.60 15.07 -9.89
C TYR A 50 2.95 15.39 -9.24
N ASN A 51 3.66 16.42 -9.73
CA ASN A 51 4.89 16.96 -9.11
C ASN A 51 5.89 15.87 -8.68
N GLU A 52 6.13 14.90 -9.56
CA GLU A 52 7.03 13.75 -9.32
C GLU A 52 6.61 12.85 -8.13
N GLY A 53 5.32 12.87 -7.76
CA GLY A 53 4.78 12.13 -6.62
C GLY A 53 4.99 12.81 -5.27
N ARG A 54 5.46 14.07 -5.25
CA ARG A 54 5.57 14.83 -3.99
C ARG A 54 4.19 15.09 -3.40
N PRO A 55 3.97 14.81 -2.10
CA PRO A 55 2.69 15.07 -1.47
C PRO A 55 2.45 16.58 -1.36
N LEU A 56 1.19 16.98 -1.53
CA LEU A 56 0.74 18.32 -1.19
C LEU A 56 0.42 18.35 0.31
N ILE A 57 1.20 19.10 1.08
CA ILE A 57 0.99 19.26 2.51
C ILE A 57 0.37 20.64 2.76
N THR A 58 -0.79 20.65 3.39
CA THR A 58 -1.56 21.85 3.73
C THR A 58 -1.70 21.93 5.25
N GLU A 59 -2.20 23.05 5.76
CA GLU A 59 -2.40 23.20 7.22
C GLU A 59 -3.48 22.26 7.77
N SER A 60 -4.37 21.77 6.90
CA SER A 60 -5.54 20.97 7.29
C SER A 60 -5.42 19.49 6.92
N PHE A 61 -4.68 19.15 5.86
CA PHE A 61 -4.52 17.76 5.40
C PHE A 61 -3.30 17.57 4.48
N GLY A 62 -2.95 16.31 4.20
CA GLY A 62 -1.97 15.95 3.19
C GLY A 62 -2.63 15.18 2.05
N LEU A 63 -2.31 15.51 0.79
CA LEU A 63 -2.72 14.76 -0.38
C LEU A 63 -1.52 14.09 -1.05
N LEU A 64 -1.63 12.79 -1.29
CA LEU A 64 -0.69 12.06 -2.15
C LEU A 64 -1.31 11.89 -3.54
N PHE A 65 -0.66 12.45 -4.56
CA PHE A 65 -1.11 12.25 -5.93
C PHE A 65 -0.53 10.95 -6.51
N ARG A 66 -1.39 10.16 -7.14
CA ARG A 66 -1.00 8.98 -7.92
C ARG A 66 -1.63 9.05 -9.30
N ARG A 67 -0.90 8.60 -10.32
CA ARG A 67 -1.49 8.40 -11.65
C ARG A 67 -2.58 7.34 -11.54
N TRP A 68 -3.78 7.66 -12.05
CA TRP A 68 -4.88 6.72 -12.08
C TRP A 68 -4.50 5.48 -12.90
N THR A 69 -4.85 4.31 -12.39
CA THR A 69 -4.80 3.06 -13.15
C THR A 69 -6.14 2.36 -13.00
N ARG A 70 -6.50 1.50 -13.96
CA ARG A 70 -7.72 0.66 -13.85
C ARG A 70 -7.77 -0.22 -12.60
N PHE A 71 -6.63 -0.40 -11.92
CA PHE A 71 -6.49 -1.17 -10.69
C PHE A 71 -6.44 -0.30 -9.42
N ALA A 72 -6.65 1.02 -9.53
CA ALA A 72 -6.48 1.93 -8.40
C ALA A 72 -7.50 1.73 -7.27
N ALA A 73 -8.67 1.14 -7.58
CA ALA A 73 -9.68 0.74 -6.58
C ALA A 73 -9.58 -0.76 -6.19
N THR A 74 -8.65 -1.51 -6.77
CA THR A 74 -8.42 -2.91 -6.42
C THR A 74 -7.43 -2.97 -5.29
N SER A 75 -7.93 -3.16 -4.07
CA SER A 75 -7.09 -3.61 -2.97
C SER A 75 -6.83 -5.10 -3.19
N GLY A 76 -5.58 -5.46 -3.47
CA GLY A 76 -5.15 -6.84 -3.27
C GLY A 76 -5.16 -7.11 -1.77
N ALA A 77 -6.00 -8.02 -1.31
CA ALA A 77 -5.97 -8.46 0.08
C ALA A 77 -4.70 -9.29 0.32
N ALA A 78 -3.55 -8.63 0.50
CA ALA A 78 -2.39 -9.26 1.10
C ALA A 78 -2.63 -9.25 2.62
N SER A 79 -3.39 -10.23 3.09
CA SER A 79 -3.55 -10.43 4.53
C SER A 79 -2.33 -11.20 5.04
N LEU A 80 -1.35 -10.45 5.54
CA LEU A 80 -0.22 -11.02 6.27
C LEU A 80 -0.75 -11.56 7.61
N HIS A 81 -0.95 -12.87 7.68
CA HIS A 81 -1.24 -13.55 8.93
C HIS A 81 0.03 -14.24 9.38
N LEU A 82 0.44 -14.00 10.62
CA LEU A 82 1.50 -14.78 11.24
C LEU A 82 0.97 -16.20 11.47
N VAL A 83 1.62 -17.18 10.86
CA VAL A 83 1.27 -18.60 10.97
C VAL A 83 2.49 -19.40 11.44
N ASP A 84 2.24 -20.36 12.33
CA ASP A 84 3.25 -21.34 12.69
C ASP A 84 3.26 -22.47 11.65
N ILE A 85 4.44 -22.77 11.13
CA ILE A 85 4.66 -23.73 10.05
C ILE A 85 5.58 -24.84 10.55
N ASP A 86 5.11 -26.08 10.42
CA ASP A 86 5.86 -27.30 10.70
C ASP A 86 6.23 -28.00 9.38
N ILE A 87 7.54 -28.05 9.09
CA ILE A 87 8.06 -28.69 7.88
C ILE A 87 8.68 -30.04 8.21
N HIS A 88 8.21 -31.09 7.54
CA HIS A 88 8.67 -32.46 7.71
C HIS A 88 9.34 -33.00 6.45
N GLY A 89 10.19 -34.02 6.62
CA GLY A 89 10.78 -34.77 5.50
C GLY A 89 12.03 -34.13 4.88
N ILE A 90 12.56 -33.05 5.47
CA ILE A 90 13.87 -32.52 5.10
C ILE A 90 14.94 -33.57 5.47
N PRO A 91 15.78 -34.01 4.52
CA PRO A 91 16.78 -35.03 4.82
C PRO A 91 17.85 -34.47 5.79
N PRO A 92 18.47 -35.31 6.64
CA PRO A 92 19.38 -34.84 7.69
C PRO A 92 20.58 -34.00 7.21
N HIS A 93 20.98 -34.14 5.95
CA HIS A 93 22.10 -33.42 5.35
C HIS A 93 21.71 -32.05 4.76
N ALA A 94 20.41 -31.76 4.63
CA ALA A 94 19.86 -30.48 4.16
C ALA A 94 19.05 -29.79 5.28
N TRP A 95 19.28 -30.17 6.54
CA TRP A 95 18.58 -29.65 7.71
C TRP A 95 19.14 -28.28 8.12
N ASP A 96 18.91 -27.28 7.29
CA ASP A 96 19.32 -25.90 7.54
C ASP A 96 18.21 -24.90 7.18
N LEU A 97 18.34 -23.70 7.75
CA LEU A 97 17.39 -22.61 7.51
C LEU A 97 17.35 -22.19 6.04
N ALA A 98 18.47 -22.27 5.31
CA ALA A 98 18.53 -21.87 3.91
C ALA A 98 17.65 -22.77 3.02
N THR A 99 17.63 -24.06 3.31
CA THR A 99 16.79 -25.06 2.64
C THR A 99 15.31 -24.77 2.90
N VAL A 100 14.97 -24.43 4.14
CA VAL A 100 13.60 -24.07 4.53
C VAL A 100 13.15 -22.75 3.89
N GLN A 101 14.02 -21.74 3.89
CA GLN A 101 13.78 -20.48 3.19
C GLN A 101 13.50 -20.71 1.71
N HIS A 102 14.31 -21.56 1.06
CA HIS A 102 14.11 -21.87 -0.35
C HIS A 102 12.79 -22.60 -0.64
N LEU A 103 12.30 -23.45 0.29
CA LEU A 103 11.00 -24.10 0.16
C LEU A 103 9.82 -23.12 0.31
N LEU A 104 10.00 -22.04 1.06
CA LEU A 104 8.95 -21.08 1.41
C LEU A 104 8.96 -19.78 0.59
N ASP A 105 10.02 -19.54 -0.19
CA ASP A 105 10.39 -18.26 -0.83
C ASP A 105 9.24 -17.54 -1.55
N ASP A 106 8.39 -18.28 -2.28
CA ASP A 106 7.28 -17.71 -3.05
C ASP A 106 5.99 -17.50 -2.22
N THR A 107 5.96 -17.94 -0.96
CA THR A 107 4.71 -18.11 -0.19
C THR A 107 4.66 -17.34 1.13
N CYS A 108 5.76 -17.16 1.85
CA CYS A 108 5.76 -16.46 3.14
C CYS A 108 7.14 -15.92 3.54
N TRP A 109 7.16 -14.90 4.40
CA TRP A 109 8.38 -14.33 4.97
C TRP A 109 8.64 -14.93 6.36
N ILE A 110 9.77 -15.61 6.55
CA ILE A 110 10.10 -16.21 7.85
C ILE A 110 10.39 -15.12 8.88
N CYS A 111 9.59 -15.07 9.95
CA CYS A 111 9.72 -14.13 11.05
C CYS A 111 10.63 -14.66 12.16
N GLU A 112 10.43 -15.92 12.58
CA GLU A 112 11.17 -16.52 13.69
C GLU A 112 11.33 -18.03 13.48
N VAL A 113 12.47 -18.59 13.90
CA VAL A 113 12.69 -20.04 13.95
C VAL A 113 12.54 -20.49 15.40
N HIS A 114 11.66 -21.45 15.64
CA HIS A 114 11.37 -21.91 17.00
C HIS A 114 12.58 -22.64 17.61
N GLU A 115 12.90 -22.35 18.88
CA GLU A 115 14.09 -22.93 19.55
C GLU A 115 14.09 -24.47 19.56
N GLY A 116 12.89 -25.08 19.60
CA GLY A 116 12.69 -26.53 19.54
C GLY A 116 13.13 -27.21 18.23
N THR A 117 13.39 -26.44 17.18
CA THR A 117 13.92 -26.92 15.89
C THR A 117 15.43 -27.21 15.94
N THR A 118 16.13 -26.69 16.95
CA THR A 118 17.60 -26.85 17.08
C THR A 118 17.97 -28.28 17.46
N ASP A 119 17.17 -28.92 18.31
CA ASP A 119 17.43 -30.27 18.83
C ASP A 119 16.65 -31.37 18.08
N ARG A 120 15.79 -30.99 17.14
CA ARG A 120 14.89 -31.90 16.40
C ARG A 120 15.22 -31.90 14.91
N ARG A 121 15.45 -33.09 14.36
CA ARG A 121 15.70 -33.31 12.91
C ARG A 121 14.55 -34.03 12.20
N ASP A 122 13.38 -34.06 12.84
CA ASP A 122 12.15 -34.67 12.35
C ASP A 122 11.07 -33.64 11.98
N CYS A 123 11.16 -32.42 12.53
CA CYS A 123 10.27 -31.30 12.23
C CYS A 123 11.02 -29.95 12.33
N PHE A 124 10.89 -29.10 11.31
CA PHE A 124 11.39 -27.73 11.33
C PHE A 124 10.24 -26.76 11.58
N GLN A 125 10.24 -26.13 12.75
CA GLN A 125 9.16 -25.24 13.20
C GLN A 125 9.59 -23.78 13.11
N LEU A 126 8.75 -22.94 12.51
CA LEU A 126 8.99 -21.51 12.32
C LEU A 126 7.68 -20.74 12.26
N SER A 127 7.74 -19.43 12.48
CA SER A 127 6.61 -18.51 12.30
C SER A 127 6.85 -17.64 11.07
N ALA A 128 5.84 -17.48 10.20
CA ALA A 128 5.93 -16.72 8.94
C ALA A 128 4.66 -15.95 8.59
#